data_AF-A0A957Z438-F1
#
_entry.id   AF-A0A957Z438-F1
#
_cell.length_a   1.000
_cell.length_b   1.000
_cell.length_c   1.000
_cell.angle_alpha   90.00
_cell.angle_beta   90.00
_cell.angle_gamma   90.00
#
_symmetry.space_group_name_H-M   'P 1'
#
loop_
_entity.id
_entity.type
_entity.pdbx_description
1 polymer ?
#
loop_
_entity_poly.entity_id
_entity_poly.type
_entity_poly.pdbx_seq_one_letter_code
_entity_poly.pdbx_strand_id
1 'polypeptide(L)'
;MSKTNQLFQRAKKVIPNGVNSNFRYLGDDDTLIVTHAQGSHFYDADDNRYIDYRLAFGPIILGHADPRVTARVTREIQNGTLYAATTLLEIELAERFTRMTGMDKVRLANTGSEATMHALRIARAYAGRELFIKFDGQYHGMYDYVSYNTPAISSVQMGPRGNTRPVVTTRGIPDGIKDYLLTLPYNDIAALERVFKRRGEQIAAVMLEPVMGNTAGILPRVEWLQTLRRLCDEYGTVLIFDEVKTGFRIANGGAQEYFGVKADLAAYAKAMGNGYP
;
A
#
# COMPACT_ATOMS: atom_id res chain seq x y z
N MET A 1 36.55 -9.63 3.40
CA MET A 1 35.26 -8.94 3.18
C MET A 1 34.73 -9.34 1.82
N SER A 2 33.50 -9.85 1.76
CA SER A 2 32.82 -10.19 0.49
C SER A 2 32.65 -8.96 -0.40
N LYS A 3 32.44 -9.14 -1.71
CA LYS A 3 32.17 -8.04 -2.64
C LYS A 3 30.88 -7.32 -2.25
N THR A 4 29.86 -8.06 -1.80
CA THR A 4 28.63 -7.48 -1.24
C THR A 4 28.93 -6.53 -0.08
N ASN A 5 29.72 -6.96 0.90
CA ASN A 5 30.03 -6.13 2.06
C ASN A 5 30.83 -4.87 1.68
N GLN A 6 31.81 -4.98 0.77
CA GLN A 6 32.57 -3.83 0.28
C GLN A 6 31.68 -2.79 -0.41
N LEU A 7 30.72 -3.24 -1.23
CA LEU A 7 29.75 -2.38 -1.89
C LEU A 7 28.76 -1.76 -0.90
N PHE A 8 28.32 -2.50 0.10
CA PHE A 8 27.45 -1.98 1.15
C PHE A 8 28.15 -0.89 1.99
N GLN A 9 29.42 -1.07 2.34
CA GLN A 9 30.21 -0.03 3.01
C GLN A 9 30.40 1.22 2.14
N ARG A 10 30.51 1.06 0.82
CA ARG A 10 30.49 2.21 -0.11
C ARG A 10 29.13 2.90 -0.10
N ALA A 11 28.03 2.15 -0.10
CA ALA A 11 26.68 2.71 -0.05
C ALA A 11 26.45 3.51 1.25
N LYS A 12 26.88 3.02 2.42
CA LYS A 12 26.75 3.71 3.71
C LYS A 12 27.42 5.08 3.76
N LYS A 13 28.42 5.34 2.91
CA LYS A 13 29.07 6.66 2.82
C LYS A 13 28.18 7.74 2.22
N VAL A 14 27.18 7.36 1.43
CA VAL A 14 26.38 8.28 0.61
C VAL A 14 24.87 8.08 0.72
N ILE A 15 24.41 6.95 1.27
CA ILE A 15 23.01 6.65 1.52
C ILE A 15 22.84 6.38 3.03
N PRO A 16 21.88 7.03 3.72
CA PRO A 16 21.57 6.72 5.12
C PRO A 16 21.33 5.21 5.31
N ASN A 17 22.05 4.60 6.25
CA ASN A 17 22.06 3.13 6.47
C ASN A 17 22.35 2.28 5.22
N GLY A 18 22.93 2.88 4.17
CA GLY A 18 23.24 2.20 2.90
C GLY A 18 22.02 1.83 2.05
N VAL A 19 20.80 2.24 2.40
CA VAL A 19 19.56 1.82 1.71
C VAL A 19 18.57 2.97 1.47
N ASN A 20 17.87 2.95 0.33
CA ASN A 20 16.80 3.92 0.01
C ASN A 20 15.41 3.53 0.57
N SER A 21 15.33 2.42 1.30
CA SER A 21 14.13 1.99 2.02
C SER A 21 14.57 1.20 3.24
N ASN A 22 14.08 1.59 4.42
CA ASN A 22 14.46 0.92 5.68
C ASN A 22 14.14 -0.57 5.68
N PHE A 23 13.10 -1.00 4.95
CA PHE A 23 12.78 -2.42 4.82
C PHE A 23 13.83 -3.23 4.03
N ARG A 24 14.77 -2.58 3.33
CA ARG A 24 15.90 -3.24 2.63
C ARG A 24 17.12 -3.46 3.53
N TYR A 25 17.19 -2.80 4.68
CA TYR A 25 18.27 -2.98 5.63
C TYR A 25 18.05 -4.28 6.42
N LEU A 26 18.98 -5.21 6.34
CA LEU A 26 18.92 -6.51 7.04
C LEU A 26 19.96 -6.61 8.15
N GLY A 27 20.79 -5.58 8.34
CA GLY A 27 21.98 -5.61 9.19
C GLY A 27 23.23 -5.26 8.41
N ASP A 28 24.29 -4.88 9.11
CA ASP A 28 25.53 -4.43 8.47
C ASP A 28 26.24 -5.54 7.67
N ASP A 29 26.08 -6.79 8.11
CA ASP A 29 26.68 -7.97 7.49
C ASP A 29 25.72 -8.72 6.55
N ASP A 30 24.40 -8.52 6.70
CA ASP A 30 23.37 -9.29 5.98
C ASP A 30 22.69 -8.50 4.83
N THR A 31 22.92 -7.18 4.74
CA THR A 31 22.27 -6.37 3.68
C THR A 31 22.86 -6.69 2.31
N LEU A 32 22.04 -7.30 1.45
CA LEU A 32 22.42 -7.74 0.11
C LEU A 32 22.59 -6.58 -0.88
N ILE A 33 23.52 -6.75 -1.82
CA ILE A 33 23.65 -5.92 -3.01
C ILE A 33 23.25 -6.77 -4.22
N VAL A 34 22.02 -6.57 -4.69
CA VAL A 34 21.48 -7.31 -5.85
C VAL A 34 22.06 -6.75 -7.14
N THR A 35 22.55 -7.63 -8.02
CA THR A 35 23.10 -7.25 -9.32
C THR A 35 22.10 -7.45 -10.45
N HIS A 36 21.40 -8.58 -10.46
CA HIS A 36 20.42 -8.93 -11.48
C HIS A 36 19.40 -9.94 -10.96
N ALA A 37 18.28 -10.07 -11.68
CA ALA A 37 17.21 -10.99 -11.37
C ALA A 37 16.50 -11.46 -12.65
N GLN A 38 16.03 -12.70 -12.66
CA GLN A 38 15.28 -13.29 -13.77
C GLN A 38 14.31 -14.36 -13.26
N GLY A 39 13.07 -14.33 -13.74
CA GLY A 39 12.03 -15.26 -13.32
C GLY A 39 11.83 -15.20 -11.81
N SER A 40 11.96 -16.32 -11.12
CA SER A 40 11.81 -16.43 -9.66
C SER A 40 13.10 -16.24 -8.86
N HIS A 41 14.20 -15.81 -9.47
CA HIS A 41 15.51 -15.72 -8.82
C HIS A 41 16.13 -14.34 -8.91
N PHE A 42 16.96 -14.00 -7.91
CA PHE A 42 17.92 -12.90 -8.00
C PHE A 42 19.31 -13.34 -7.54
N TYR A 43 20.31 -12.53 -7.90
CA TYR A 43 21.71 -12.77 -7.62
C TYR A 43 22.31 -11.56 -6.90
N ASP A 44 23.11 -11.80 -5.86
CA ASP A 44 23.85 -10.75 -5.18
C ASP A 44 25.16 -10.39 -5.91
N ALA A 45 26.03 -9.60 -5.28
CA ALA A 45 27.28 -9.14 -5.88
C ALA A 45 28.41 -10.17 -5.77
N ASP A 46 28.23 -11.21 -4.97
CA ASP A 46 29.12 -12.36 -4.83
C ASP A 46 28.63 -13.56 -5.68
N ASP A 47 27.66 -13.32 -6.58
CA ASP A 47 27.06 -14.29 -7.49
C ASP A 47 26.26 -15.42 -6.79
N ASN A 48 25.91 -15.24 -5.51
CA ASN A 48 25.01 -16.17 -4.84
C ASN A 48 23.60 -16.05 -5.43
N ARG A 49 22.96 -17.19 -5.70
CA ARG A 49 21.60 -17.26 -6.25
C ARG A 49 20.57 -17.51 -5.16
N TYR A 50 19.50 -16.74 -5.18
CA TYR A 50 18.37 -16.85 -4.24
C TYR A 50 17.07 -17.13 -4.98
N ILE A 51 16.19 -17.93 -4.36
CA ILE A 51 14.77 -18.01 -4.75
C ILE A 51 14.06 -16.83 -4.11
N ASP A 52 13.41 -15.98 -4.92
CA ASP A 52 12.80 -14.75 -4.45
C ASP A 52 11.35 -14.93 -4.03
N TYR A 53 11.12 -15.08 -2.73
CA TYR A 53 9.78 -15.01 -2.13
C TYR A 53 9.35 -13.59 -1.72
N ARG A 54 10.27 -12.63 -1.80
CA ARG A 54 9.99 -11.23 -1.44
C ARG A 54 9.36 -10.48 -2.59
N LEU A 55 9.76 -10.77 -3.84
CA LEU A 55 9.17 -10.26 -5.07
C LEU A 55 9.02 -8.72 -5.05
N ALA A 56 10.05 -8.03 -4.57
CA ALA A 56 10.07 -6.59 -4.28
C ALA A 56 8.86 -6.07 -3.47
N PHE A 57 8.35 -6.89 -2.54
CA PHE A 57 7.16 -6.67 -1.71
C PHE A 57 5.82 -6.75 -2.45
N GLY A 58 5.77 -7.47 -3.57
CA GLY A 58 4.55 -7.78 -4.30
C GLY A 58 4.45 -7.38 -5.78
N PRO A 59 5.16 -6.37 -6.33
CA PRO A 59 4.95 -5.98 -7.73
C PRO A 59 5.34 -7.05 -8.74
N ILE A 60 6.33 -7.88 -8.44
CA ILE A 60 6.91 -8.85 -9.39
C ILE A 60 6.01 -10.09 -9.51
N ILE A 61 4.76 -9.90 -9.97
CA ILE A 61 3.76 -10.95 -10.15
C ILE A 61 4.09 -11.90 -11.29
N LEU A 62 4.72 -11.40 -12.36
CA LEU A 62 5.09 -12.20 -13.54
C LEU A 62 6.50 -12.80 -13.43
N GLY A 63 7.20 -12.57 -12.32
CA GLY A 63 8.64 -12.81 -12.21
C GLY A 63 9.48 -11.65 -12.73
N HIS A 64 10.76 -11.67 -12.37
CA HIS A 64 11.74 -10.66 -12.75
C HIS A 64 12.04 -10.73 -14.25
N ALA A 65 12.21 -9.57 -14.87
CA ALA A 65 12.56 -9.45 -16.29
C ALA A 65 11.64 -10.26 -17.22
N ASP A 66 10.31 -10.20 -17.00
CA ASP A 66 9.34 -10.82 -17.91
C ASP A 66 9.57 -10.29 -19.34
N PRO A 67 9.84 -11.17 -20.32
CA PRO A 67 10.27 -10.75 -21.65
C PRO A 67 9.21 -9.93 -22.40
N ARG A 68 7.92 -10.12 -22.08
CA ARG A 68 6.83 -9.36 -22.71
C ARG A 68 6.80 -7.93 -22.17
N VAL A 69 6.96 -7.77 -20.86
CA VAL A 69 7.04 -6.44 -20.21
C VAL A 69 8.29 -5.72 -20.67
N THR A 70 9.46 -6.36 -20.60
CA THR A 70 10.73 -5.75 -21.02
C THR A 70 10.69 -5.32 -22.48
N ALA A 71 10.26 -6.19 -23.39
CA ALA A 71 10.18 -5.84 -24.80
C ALA A 71 9.22 -4.66 -25.05
N ARG A 72 8.07 -4.62 -24.36
CA ARG A 72 7.12 -3.51 -24.50
C ARG A 72 7.73 -2.21 -24.02
N VAL A 73 8.32 -2.18 -22.82
CA VAL A 73 8.92 -0.96 -22.27
C VAL A 73 10.08 -0.48 -23.14
N THR A 74 10.99 -1.37 -23.56
CA THR A 74 12.11 -1.01 -24.45
C THR A 74 11.63 -0.36 -25.74
N ARG A 75 10.51 -0.82 -26.32
CA ARG A 75 9.92 -0.19 -27.49
C ARG A 75 9.37 1.21 -27.19
N GLU A 76 8.61 1.36 -26.11
CA GLU A 76 7.96 2.64 -25.82
C GLU A 76 8.96 3.74 -25.45
N ILE A 77 10.02 3.43 -24.70
CA ILE A 77 11.02 4.44 -24.30
C ILE A 77 11.77 5.04 -25.50
N GLN A 78 11.81 4.37 -26.66
CA GLN A 78 12.40 4.91 -27.89
C GLN A 78 11.60 6.10 -28.46
N ASN A 79 10.32 6.22 -28.11
CA ASN A 79 9.46 7.31 -28.56
C ASN A 79 9.49 8.53 -27.63
N GLY A 80 10.30 8.48 -26.56
CA GLY A 80 10.28 9.42 -25.44
C GLY A 80 9.46 8.88 -24.26
N THR A 81 9.68 9.44 -23.06
CA THR A 81 9.09 8.93 -21.82
C THR A 81 8.19 9.92 -21.10
N LEU A 82 8.27 11.22 -21.43
CA LEU A 82 7.52 12.28 -20.74
C LEU A 82 7.20 13.42 -21.71
N TYR A 83 5.93 13.80 -21.78
CA TYR A 83 5.43 14.75 -22.79
C TYR A 83 4.71 15.98 -22.23
N ALA A 84 4.46 16.04 -20.92
CA ALA A 84 3.58 17.04 -20.29
C ALA A 84 2.21 17.17 -21.01
N ALA A 85 1.74 16.08 -21.62
CA ALA A 85 0.51 15.97 -22.40
C ALA A 85 -0.03 14.53 -22.31
N THR A 86 -1.34 14.38 -22.54
CA THR A 86 -2.01 13.08 -22.53
C THR A 86 -1.58 12.21 -23.71
N THR A 87 -1.34 10.92 -23.43
CA THR A 87 -0.90 9.91 -24.39
C THR A 87 -2.00 8.90 -24.70
N LEU A 88 -1.85 8.15 -25.79
CA LEU A 88 -2.76 7.02 -26.07
C LEU A 88 -2.62 5.91 -25.01
N LEU A 89 -1.41 5.66 -24.52
CA LEU A 89 -1.14 4.60 -23.55
C LEU A 89 -1.85 4.83 -22.20
N GLU A 90 -1.92 6.07 -21.72
CA GLU A 90 -2.64 6.35 -20.47
C GLU A 90 -4.16 6.18 -20.63
N ILE A 91 -4.71 6.46 -21.82
CA ILE A 91 -6.14 6.24 -22.13
C ILE A 91 -6.43 4.73 -22.15
N GLU A 92 -5.65 3.95 -22.91
CA GLU A 92 -5.82 2.49 -23.01
C GLU A 92 -5.66 1.81 -21.64
N LEU A 93 -4.69 2.26 -20.83
CA LEU A 93 -4.50 1.79 -19.47
C LEU A 93 -5.71 2.12 -18.61
N ALA A 94 -6.21 3.35 -18.64
CA ALA A 94 -7.38 3.76 -17.86
C ALA A 94 -8.62 2.93 -18.20
N GLU A 95 -8.89 2.72 -19.49
CA GLU A 95 -10.01 1.89 -19.95
C GLU A 95 -9.88 0.42 -19.54
N ARG A 96 -8.67 -0.16 -19.62
CA ARG A 96 -8.45 -1.53 -19.16
C ARG A 96 -8.62 -1.62 -17.64
N PHE A 97 -8.12 -0.64 -16.91
CA PHE A 97 -8.19 -0.59 -15.46
C PHE A 97 -9.64 -0.53 -14.98
N THR A 98 -10.46 0.38 -15.51
CA THR A 98 -11.88 0.50 -15.14
C THR A 98 -12.65 -0.78 -15.44
N ARG A 99 -12.42 -1.41 -16.61
CA ARG A 99 -13.02 -2.72 -16.94
C ARG A 99 -12.62 -3.83 -15.97
N MET A 100 -11.34 -3.92 -15.59
CA MET A 100 -10.84 -4.99 -14.72
C MET A 100 -11.25 -4.82 -13.26
N THR A 101 -11.34 -3.58 -12.78
CA THR A 101 -11.64 -3.27 -11.38
C THR A 101 -13.12 -3.02 -11.12
N GLY A 102 -13.90 -2.72 -12.17
CA GLY A 102 -15.29 -2.30 -12.04
C GLY A 102 -15.47 -0.88 -11.49
N MET A 103 -14.40 -0.09 -11.42
CA MET A 103 -14.45 1.33 -11.02
C MET A 103 -14.86 2.23 -12.20
N ASP A 104 -15.59 3.30 -11.93
CA ASP A 104 -16.09 4.20 -12.99
C ASP A 104 -14.99 5.04 -13.65
N LYS A 105 -14.02 5.50 -12.85
CA LYS A 105 -12.91 6.37 -13.29
C LYS A 105 -11.63 6.03 -12.54
N VAL A 106 -10.50 6.37 -13.14
CA VAL A 106 -9.17 6.19 -12.54
C VAL A 106 -8.31 7.42 -12.78
N ARG A 107 -7.41 7.70 -11.84
CA ARG A 107 -6.32 8.67 -11.99
C ARG A 107 -5.01 8.00 -11.62
N LEU A 108 -3.99 8.15 -12.47
CA LEU A 108 -2.66 7.57 -12.24
C LEU A 108 -1.86 8.44 -11.26
N ALA A 109 -1.02 7.77 -10.47
CA ALA A 109 -0.03 8.36 -9.56
C ALA A 109 1.26 7.54 -9.67
N ASN A 110 2.37 8.04 -9.14
CA ASN A 110 3.68 7.38 -9.25
C ASN A 110 3.92 6.34 -8.15
N THR A 111 3.12 6.38 -7.07
CA THR A 111 3.28 5.47 -5.94
C THR A 111 1.95 5.12 -5.28
N GLY A 112 1.93 3.99 -4.58
CA GLY A 112 0.81 3.65 -3.69
C GLY A 112 0.57 4.69 -2.59
N SER A 113 1.62 5.31 -2.05
CA SER A 113 1.51 6.39 -1.06
C SER A 113 0.78 7.62 -1.61
N GLU A 114 1.05 7.99 -2.88
CA GLU A 114 0.33 9.09 -3.53
C GLU A 114 -1.13 8.72 -3.79
N ALA A 115 -1.39 7.49 -4.24
CA ALA A 115 -2.74 7.01 -4.52
C ALA A 115 -3.62 7.04 -3.25
N THR A 116 -3.13 6.50 -2.13
CA THR A 116 -3.86 6.52 -0.84
C THR A 116 -3.99 7.93 -0.27
N MET A 117 -2.95 8.77 -0.41
CA MET A 117 -3.02 10.19 -0.02
C MET A 117 -4.11 10.94 -0.79
N HIS A 118 -4.19 10.73 -2.11
CA HIS A 118 -5.24 11.34 -2.94
C HIS A 118 -6.62 10.79 -2.61
N ALA A 119 -6.77 9.48 -2.41
CA ALA A 119 -8.04 8.88 -2.02
C ALA A 119 -8.58 9.46 -0.71
N LEU A 120 -7.73 9.58 0.33
CA LEU A 120 -8.12 10.19 1.59
C LEU A 120 -8.51 11.67 1.43
N ARG A 121 -7.79 12.42 0.59
CA ARG A 121 -8.12 13.83 0.31
C ARG A 121 -9.46 13.98 -0.40
N ILE A 122 -9.72 13.15 -1.41
CA ILE A 122 -11.00 13.13 -2.15
C ILE A 122 -12.14 12.78 -1.20
N ALA A 123 -11.97 11.76 -0.35
CA ALA A 123 -12.99 11.35 0.61
C ALA A 123 -13.37 12.46 1.60
N ARG A 124 -12.37 13.18 2.15
CA ARG A 124 -12.61 14.34 3.02
C ARG A 124 -13.34 15.47 2.30
N ALA A 125 -12.90 15.79 1.07
CA ALA A 125 -13.52 16.83 0.26
C ALA A 125 -14.98 16.49 -0.07
N TYR A 126 -15.27 15.23 -0.40
CA TYR A 126 -16.61 14.76 -0.68
C TYR A 126 -17.52 14.78 0.56
N ALA A 127 -17.03 14.24 1.68
CA ALA A 127 -17.83 14.12 2.89
C ALA A 127 -17.99 15.44 3.68
N GLY A 128 -17.12 16.43 3.43
CA GLY A 128 -17.08 17.68 4.20
C GLY A 128 -16.65 17.47 5.66
N ARG A 129 -15.87 16.42 5.92
CA ARG A 129 -15.48 15.93 7.26
C ARG A 129 -13.97 15.73 7.31
N GLU A 130 -13.38 15.78 8.50
CA GLU A 130 -11.91 15.66 8.67
C GLU A 130 -11.47 14.30 9.22
N LEU A 131 -12.29 13.66 10.05
CA LEU A 131 -11.92 12.43 10.76
C LEU A 131 -11.89 11.23 9.81
N PHE A 132 -10.90 10.36 9.94
CA PHE A 132 -10.90 9.08 9.24
C PHE A 132 -10.49 7.93 10.16
N ILE A 133 -10.90 6.72 9.80
CA ILE A 133 -10.51 5.49 10.47
C ILE A 133 -9.40 4.80 9.68
N LYS A 134 -8.38 4.31 10.38
CA LYS A 134 -7.47 3.24 9.91
C LYS A 134 -7.43 2.10 10.92
N PHE A 135 -6.88 0.97 10.52
CA PHE A 135 -6.74 -0.19 11.41
C PHE A 135 -5.31 -0.37 11.93
N ASP A 136 -5.22 -0.93 13.13
CA ASP A 136 -3.95 -1.25 13.79
C ASP A 136 -3.15 -2.27 12.99
N GLY A 137 -1.85 -1.99 12.80
CA GLY A 137 -0.95 -2.82 12.02
C GLY A 137 -1.02 -2.58 10.51
N GLN A 138 -1.98 -1.80 9.99
CA GLN A 138 -2.05 -1.53 8.55
C GLN A 138 -1.10 -0.42 8.11
N TYR A 139 -0.66 -0.51 6.86
CA TYR A 139 0.25 0.42 6.19
C TYR A 139 -0.35 0.92 4.88
N HIS A 140 -0.47 2.24 4.74
CA HIS A 140 -1.06 2.91 3.58
C HIS A 140 -0.08 3.86 2.88
N GLY A 141 1.22 3.61 3.02
CA GLY A 141 2.26 4.51 2.56
C GLY A 141 2.94 5.28 3.69
N MET A 142 3.79 6.24 3.30
CA MET A 142 4.62 7.01 4.23
C MET A 142 4.36 8.52 4.05
N TYR A 143 3.20 8.95 4.52
CA TYR A 143 2.83 10.35 4.69
C TYR A 143 2.17 10.55 6.05
N ASP A 144 2.08 11.79 6.50
CA ASP A 144 1.83 12.14 7.91
C ASP A 144 0.58 11.46 8.49
N TYR A 145 -0.56 11.55 7.80
CA TYR A 145 -1.83 11.03 8.32
C TYR A 145 -1.83 9.53 8.59
N VAL A 146 -1.09 8.72 7.82
CA VAL A 146 -1.14 7.25 7.92
C VAL A 146 0.03 6.64 8.66
N SER A 147 1.00 7.46 9.06
CA SER A 147 2.21 7.04 9.78
C SER A 147 1.95 6.80 11.28
N TYR A 148 0.83 6.15 11.59
CA TYR A 148 0.35 5.82 12.93
C TYR A 148 -0.02 4.34 13.00
N ASN A 149 0.28 3.65 14.09
CA ASN A 149 -0.06 2.23 14.32
C ASN A 149 0.27 1.34 13.11
N THR A 150 1.45 1.53 12.51
CA THR A 150 1.97 0.73 11.40
C THR A 150 2.55 -0.60 11.93
N PRO A 151 2.92 -1.57 11.07
CA PRO A 151 3.46 -2.86 11.53
C PRO A 151 4.70 -2.78 12.44
N ALA A 152 5.43 -1.66 12.42
CA ALA A 152 6.63 -1.47 13.24
C ALA A 152 6.31 -1.13 14.71
N ILE A 153 5.07 -0.74 15.02
CA ILE A 153 4.66 -0.38 16.38
C ILE A 153 4.21 -1.63 17.13
N SER A 154 4.64 -1.79 18.39
CA SER A 154 4.19 -2.91 19.21
C SER A 154 2.76 -2.73 19.72
N SER A 155 2.05 -3.84 19.93
CA SER A 155 0.70 -3.83 20.52
C SER A 155 0.66 -3.19 21.91
N VAL A 156 1.73 -3.32 22.69
CA VAL A 156 1.87 -2.67 24.01
C VAL A 156 1.80 -1.15 23.90
N GLN A 157 2.45 -0.56 22.89
CA GLN A 157 2.43 0.90 22.69
C GLN A 157 1.05 1.40 22.25
N MET A 158 0.38 0.65 21.35
CA MET A 158 -0.96 0.96 20.84
C MET A 158 -2.03 0.91 21.93
N GLY A 159 -1.78 0.19 23.03
CA GLY A 159 -2.73 -0.03 24.11
C GLY A 159 -3.55 -1.31 23.91
N PRO A 160 -4.45 -1.63 24.85
CA PRO A 160 -5.25 -2.84 24.79
C PRO A 160 -6.20 -2.80 23.60
N ARG A 161 -6.47 -3.98 23.01
CA ARG A 161 -7.30 -4.12 21.78
C ARG A 161 -8.65 -3.40 21.85
N GLY A 162 -9.28 -3.32 23.03
CA GLY A 162 -10.57 -2.63 23.20
C GLY A 162 -10.50 -1.11 23.29
N ASN A 163 -9.30 -0.53 23.41
CA ASN A 163 -9.07 0.90 23.59
C ASN A 163 -7.70 1.30 23.01
N THR A 164 -7.50 1.07 21.71
CA THR A 164 -6.26 1.46 21.05
C THR A 164 -6.21 2.97 20.83
N ARG A 165 -5.00 3.53 20.84
CA ARG A 165 -4.73 4.96 20.63
C ARG A 165 -3.84 5.15 19.41
N PRO A 166 -3.93 6.30 18.71
CA PRO A 166 -2.96 6.66 17.69
C PRO A 166 -1.56 6.79 18.30
N VAL A 167 -0.61 6.02 17.79
CA VAL A 167 0.81 6.04 18.13
C VAL A 167 1.58 6.33 16.85
N VAL A 168 2.27 7.47 16.85
CA VAL A 168 3.09 7.90 15.71
C VAL A 168 4.25 6.94 15.49
N THR A 169 4.52 6.59 14.23
CA THR A 169 5.59 5.64 13.84
C THR A 169 6.96 6.31 13.77
N THR A 170 7.01 7.60 13.44
CA THR A 170 8.25 8.36 13.26
C THR A 170 8.13 9.77 13.81
N ARG A 171 9.27 10.38 14.13
CA ARG A 171 9.36 11.80 14.50
C ARG A 171 9.13 12.70 13.27
N GLY A 172 8.84 13.97 13.52
CA GLY A 172 8.66 15.00 12.49
C GLY A 172 7.22 15.22 12.02
N ILE A 173 6.27 14.46 12.56
CA ILE A 173 4.84 14.61 12.28
C ILE A 173 4.23 15.57 13.32
N PRO A 174 3.54 16.66 12.91
CA PRO A 174 2.88 17.57 13.84
C PRO A 174 1.85 16.88 14.73
N ASP A 175 1.85 17.20 16.02
CA ASP A 175 1.01 16.53 17.02
C ASP A 175 -0.50 16.62 16.74
N GLY A 176 -0.97 17.71 16.13
CA GLY A 176 -2.39 17.90 15.81
C GLY A 176 -2.93 16.93 14.76
N ILE A 177 -2.06 16.26 13.99
CA ILE A 177 -2.50 15.33 12.94
C ILE A 177 -3.26 14.13 13.52
N LYS A 178 -2.90 13.70 14.73
CA LYS A 178 -3.55 12.56 15.41
C LYS A 178 -5.04 12.82 15.70
N ASP A 179 -5.45 14.08 15.80
CA ASP A 179 -6.83 14.44 16.14
C ASP A 179 -7.80 14.18 14.98
N TYR A 180 -7.25 14.05 13.76
CA TYR A 180 -8.00 13.67 12.56
C TYR A 180 -8.05 12.16 12.33
N LEU A 181 -7.51 11.34 13.23
CA LEU A 181 -7.38 9.90 13.05
C LEU A 181 -8.00 9.10 14.20
N LEU A 182 -8.79 8.11 13.83
CA LEU A 182 -9.21 7.02 14.71
C LEU A 182 -8.50 5.72 14.31
N THR A 183 -7.85 5.08 15.27
CA THR A 183 -7.25 3.76 15.08
C THR A 183 -8.13 2.70 15.72
N LEU A 184 -8.40 1.61 15.00
CA LEU A 184 -9.21 0.51 15.50
C LEU A 184 -8.53 -0.85 15.27
N PRO A 185 -8.81 -1.84 16.13
CA PRO A 185 -8.35 -3.20 15.89
C PRO A 185 -8.99 -3.77 14.63
N TYR A 186 -8.16 -4.33 13.74
CA TYR A 186 -8.63 -5.06 12.57
C TYR A 186 -9.50 -6.26 12.98
N ASN A 187 -10.49 -6.59 12.14
CA ASN A 187 -11.46 -7.65 12.36
C ASN A 187 -12.36 -7.50 13.60
N ASP A 188 -12.39 -6.37 14.31
CA ASP A 188 -13.27 -6.18 15.47
C ASP A 188 -14.58 -5.47 15.11
N ILE A 189 -15.69 -6.22 15.05
CA ILE A 189 -17.02 -5.68 14.73
C ILE A 189 -17.53 -4.77 15.85
N ALA A 190 -17.41 -5.21 17.11
CA ALA A 190 -17.93 -4.46 18.24
C ALA A 190 -17.22 -3.11 18.41
N ALA A 191 -15.91 -3.03 18.12
CA ALA A 191 -15.18 -1.78 18.12
C ALA A 191 -15.67 -0.81 17.02
N LEU A 192 -15.91 -1.32 15.80
CA LEU A 192 -16.44 -0.55 14.69
C LEU A 192 -17.81 0.04 15.01
N GLU A 193 -18.78 -0.80 15.36
CA GLU A 193 -20.16 -0.37 15.65
C GLU A 193 -20.19 0.67 16.76
N ARG A 194 -19.38 0.48 17.81
CA ARG A 194 -19.28 1.42 18.92
C ARG A 194 -18.73 2.79 18.50
N VAL A 195 -17.79 2.83 17.55
CA VAL A 195 -17.24 4.09 17.03
C VAL A 195 -18.22 4.78 16.11
N PHE A 196 -18.81 4.06 15.15
CA PHE A 196 -19.81 4.62 14.24
C PHE A 196 -21.03 5.15 15.00
N LYS A 197 -21.53 4.42 16.00
CA LYS A 197 -22.63 4.90 16.85
C LYS A 197 -22.33 6.23 17.56
N ARG A 198 -21.06 6.49 17.92
CA ARG A 198 -20.68 7.70 18.67
C ARG A 198 -20.22 8.85 17.78
N ARG A 199 -19.58 8.55 16.65
CA ARG A 199 -18.86 9.54 15.83
C ARG A 199 -19.08 9.36 14.33
N GLY A 200 -19.99 8.48 13.89
CA GLY A 200 -20.24 8.15 12.48
C GLY A 200 -20.42 9.38 11.59
N GLU A 201 -21.23 10.34 12.04
CA GLU A 201 -21.49 11.60 11.32
C GLU A 201 -20.27 12.52 11.18
N GLN A 202 -19.20 12.28 11.95
CA GLN A 202 -17.94 13.04 11.87
C GLN A 202 -16.91 12.35 10.97
N ILE A 203 -17.12 11.09 10.60
CA ILE A 203 -16.13 10.28 9.88
C ILE A 203 -16.30 10.49 8.38
N ALA A 204 -15.25 11.03 7.76
CA ALA A 204 -15.12 11.22 6.32
C ALA A 204 -14.87 9.91 5.60
N ALA A 205 -13.96 9.10 6.14
CA ALA A 205 -13.49 7.90 5.48
C ALA A 205 -13.15 6.75 6.44
N VAL A 206 -13.30 5.53 5.96
CA VAL A 206 -12.60 4.36 6.49
C VAL A 206 -11.61 3.90 5.44
N MET A 207 -10.33 3.88 5.77
CA MET A 207 -9.28 3.38 4.88
C MET A 207 -8.70 2.09 5.45
N LEU A 208 -8.62 1.05 4.61
CA LEU A 208 -8.06 -0.23 5.02
C LEU A 208 -7.37 -1.01 3.92
N GLU A 209 -6.38 -1.82 4.32
CA GLU A 209 -5.94 -2.97 3.55
C GLU A 209 -7.02 -4.06 3.71
N PRO A 210 -7.68 -4.52 2.63
CA PRO A 210 -8.71 -5.56 2.77
C PRO A 210 -8.14 -6.87 3.31
N VAL A 211 -6.91 -7.21 2.92
CA VAL A 211 -6.06 -8.25 3.53
C VAL A 211 -4.82 -7.55 4.08
N MET A 212 -4.47 -7.77 5.35
CA MET A 212 -3.30 -7.12 5.98
C MET A 212 -1.98 -7.70 5.46
N GLY A 213 -1.58 -7.30 4.26
CA GLY A 213 -0.39 -7.79 3.59
C GLY A 213 0.91 -7.31 4.22
N ASN A 214 0.88 -6.27 5.05
CA ASN A 214 2.03 -5.77 5.80
C ASN A 214 2.15 -6.37 7.22
N THR A 215 1.19 -7.20 7.63
CA THR A 215 1.21 -7.94 8.91
C THR A 215 0.84 -9.39 8.66
N ALA A 216 1.82 -10.21 8.24
CA ALA A 216 1.70 -11.65 8.05
C ALA A 216 0.61 -12.16 7.07
N GLY A 217 -0.08 -11.29 6.32
CA GLY A 217 -1.15 -11.71 5.40
C GLY A 217 -2.45 -12.10 6.11
N ILE A 218 -2.83 -11.38 7.17
CA ILE A 218 -4.05 -11.67 7.93
C ILE A 218 -5.28 -11.37 7.07
N LEU A 219 -6.13 -12.38 6.88
CA LEU A 219 -7.38 -12.29 6.13
C LEU A 219 -8.47 -11.56 6.93
N PRO A 220 -9.40 -10.89 6.23
CA PRO A 220 -10.58 -10.32 6.86
C PRO A 220 -11.53 -11.43 7.30
N ARG A 221 -12.25 -11.18 8.39
CA ARG A 221 -13.55 -11.80 8.61
C ARG A 221 -14.52 -11.21 7.59
N VAL A 222 -15.21 -12.03 6.80
CA VAL A 222 -16.08 -11.55 5.72
C VAL A 222 -17.23 -10.72 6.29
N GLU A 223 -17.81 -11.16 7.41
CA GLU A 223 -18.84 -10.47 8.16
C GLU A 223 -18.38 -9.09 8.67
N TRP A 224 -17.08 -8.93 8.94
CA TRP A 224 -16.50 -7.66 9.36
C TRP A 224 -16.38 -6.68 8.18
N LEU A 225 -15.96 -7.13 6.99
CA LEU A 225 -15.97 -6.30 5.78
C LEU A 225 -17.39 -5.90 5.37
N GLN A 226 -18.35 -6.82 5.46
CA GLN A 226 -19.76 -6.52 5.19
C GLN A 226 -20.32 -5.49 6.18
N THR A 227 -19.98 -5.62 7.46
CA THR A 227 -20.37 -4.65 8.49
C THR A 227 -19.76 -3.28 8.21
N LEU A 228 -18.48 -3.22 7.79
CA LEU A 228 -17.84 -1.98 7.39
C LEU A 228 -18.57 -1.28 6.25
N ARG A 229 -18.89 -2.02 5.18
CA ARG A 229 -19.63 -1.47 4.05
C ARG A 229 -20.97 -0.91 4.48
N ARG A 230 -21.75 -1.69 5.22
CA ARG A 230 -23.06 -1.29 5.73
C ARG A 230 -22.98 0.00 6.58
N LEU A 231 -22.02 0.08 7.49
CA LEU A 231 -21.83 1.26 8.35
C LEU A 231 -21.38 2.47 7.53
N CYS A 232 -20.54 2.28 6.52
CA CYS A 232 -20.15 3.37 5.62
C CYS A 232 -21.36 3.93 4.86
N ASP A 233 -22.24 3.05 4.36
CA ASP A 233 -23.47 3.44 3.66
C ASP A 233 -24.44 4.18 4.59
N GLU A 234 -24.63 3.68 5.81
CA GLU A 234 -25.54 4.25 6.81
C GLU A 234 -25.15 5.69 7.23
N TYR A 235 -23.85 5.94 7.39
CA TYR A 235 -23.34 7.23 7.91
C TYR A 235 -22.82 8.18 6.81
N GLY A 236 -22.90 7.78 5.53
CA GLY A 236 -22.33 8.54 4.42
C GLY A 236 -20.80 8.70 4.54
N THR A 237 -20.12 7.68 5.07
CA THR A 237 -18.66 7.62 5.18
C THR A 237 -18.09 6.93 3.94
N VAL A 238 -17.02 7.48 3.38
CA VAL A 238 -16.36 6.91 2.19
C VAL A 238 -15.50 5.70 2.58
N LEU A 239 -15.79 4.54 2.03
CA LEU A 239 -14.97 3.34 2.18
C LEU A 239 -13.84 3.35 1.15
N ILE A 240 -12.59 3.28 1.62
CA ILE A 240 -11.38 3.29 0.81
C ILE A 240 -10.65 1.95 0.96
N PHE A 241 -10.60 1.16 -0.10
CA PHE A 241 -9.74 -0.04 -0.12
C PHE A 241 -8.34 0.29 -0.62
N ASP A 242 -7.35 0.03 0.23
CA ASP A 242 -5.95 -0.04 -0.16
C ASP A 242 -5.67 -1.41 -0.80
N GLU A 243 -5.89 -1.47 -2.12
CA GLU A 243 -5.65 -2.62 -2.98
C GLU A 243 -4.20 -2.68 -3.48
N VAL A 244 -3.28 -1.90 -2.92
CA VAL A 244 -1.90 -1.79 -3.42
C VAL A 244 -1.20 -3.16 -3.43
N LYS A 245 -1.54 -4.08 -2.51
CA LYS A 245 -1.02 -5.46 -2.51
C LYS A 245 -1.99 -6.50 -3.07
N THR A 246 -3.30 -6.33 -2.88
CA THR A 246 -4.33 -7.32 -3.22
C THR A 246 -4.84 -7.18 -4.66
N GLY A 247 -4.79 -5.98 -5.22
CA GLY A 247 -5.19 -5.68 -6.59
C GLY A 247 -4.35 -6.44 -7.62
N PHE A 248 -5.02 -7.04 -8.61
CA PHE A 248 -4.43 -7.89 -9.65
C PHE A 248 -3.65 -9.11 -9.12
N ARG A 249 -3.76 -9.41 -7.81
CA ARG A 249 -3.01 -10.47 -7.12
C ARG A 249 -3.92 -11.63 -6.74
N ILE A 250 -4.98 -11.34 -6.00
CA ILE A 250 -5.91 -12.36 -5.49
C ILE A 250 -7.14 -12.53 -6.39
N ALA A 251 -7.45 -11.50 -7.18
CA ALA A 251 -8.41 -11.50 -8.28
C ALA A 251 -8.08 -10.33 -9.23
N ASN A 252 -8.72 -10.28 -10.40
CA ASN A 252 -8.49 -9.20 -11.38
C ASN A 252 -8.85 -7.83 -10.79
N GLY A 253 -10.02 -7.72 -10.15
CA GLY A 253 -10.48 -6.55 -9.43
C GLY A 253 -9.95 -6.43 -8.01
N GLY A 254 -9.11 -7.36 -7.56
CA GLY A 254 -8.55 -7.36 -6.20
C GLY A 254 -9.50 -7.92 -5.14
N ALA A 255 -9.31 -7.50 -3.90
CA ALA A 255 -10.07 -7.97 -2.75
C ALA A 255 -11.55 -7.63 -2.83
N GLN A 256 -11.93 -6.51 -3.45
CA GLN A 256 -13.34 -6.19 -3.66
C GLN A 256 -14.07 -7.24 -4.51
N GLU A 257 -13.42 -7.78 -5.55
CA GLU A 257 -13.95 -8.88 -6.35
C GLU A 257 -13.95 -10.17 -5.54
N TYR A 258 -12.82 -10.48 -4.89
CA TYR A 258 -12.62 -11.74 -4.16
C TYR A 258 -13.60 -11.92 -2.98
N PHE A 259 -13.85 -10.87 -2.21
CA PHE A 259 -14.74 -10.92 -1.04
C PHE A 259 -16.17 -10.42 -1.34
N GLY A 260 -16.42 -9.90 -2.55
CA GLY A 260 -17.74 -9.38 -2.94
C GLY A 260 -18.17 -8.12 -2.17
N VAL A 261 -17.22 -7.29 -1.72
CA VAL A 261 -17.49 -6.04 -1.01
C VAL A 261 -16.87 -4.87 -1.78
N LYS A 262 -17.71 -3.94 -2.25
CA LYS A 262 -17.25 -2.79 -3.05
C LYS A 262 -16.86 -1.60 -2.19
N ALA A 263 -15.70 -1.02 -2.46
CA ALA A 263 -15.29 0.26 -1.91
C ALA A 263 -15.80 1.42 -2.77
N ASP A 264 -15.85 2.62 -2.18
CA ASP A 264 -16.21 3.85 -2.90
C ASP A 264 -14.99 4.42 -3.64
N LEU A 265 -13.81 4.28 -3.03
CA LEU A 265 -12.51 4.56 -3.63
C LEU A 265 -11.59 3.37 -3.42
N ALA A 266 -10.66 3.15 -4.35
CA ALA A 266 -9.64 2.12 -4.19
C ALA A 266 -8.28 2.58 -4.73
N ALA A 267 -7.22 2.24 -4.01
CA ALA A 267 -5.84 2.53 -4.39
C ALA A 267 -5.16 1.25 -4.90
N TYR A 268 -4.68 1.26 -6.14
CA TYR A 268 -3.94 0.14 -6.75
C TYR A 268 -2.51 0.57 -7.08
N ALA A 269 -1.56 -0.35 -6.99
CA ALA A 269 -0.20 -0.16 -7.48
C ALA A 269 0.47 -1.53 -7.70
N LYS A 270 1.79 -1.60 -7.49
CA LYS A 270 2.60 -2.83 -7.45
C LYS A 270 2.39 -3.73 -8.68
N ALA A 271 1.54 -4.75 -8.57
CA ALA A 271 1.35 -5.80 -9.58
C ALA A 271 0.95 -5.20 -10.94
N MET A 272 0.27 -4.05 -10.96
CA MET A 272 -0.13 -3.37 -12.20
C MET A 272 1.04 -2.98 -13.10
N GLY A 273 2.19 -2.63 -12.51
CA GLY A 273 3.38 -2.17 -13.25
C GLY A 273 4.47 -3.21 -13.38
N ASN A 274 4.33 -4.39 -12.76
CA ASN A 274 5.35 -5.43 -12.64
C ASN A 274 6.78 -4.91 -12.36
N GLY A 275 6.90 -3.85 -11.54
CA GLY A 275 8.18 -3.25 -11.14
C GLY A 275 8.40 -1.80 -11.61
N TYR A 276 7.57 -1.25 -12.49
CA TYR A 276 7.62 0.17 -12.86
C TYR A 276 6.81 1.04 -11.89
N PRO A 277 7.33 2.23 -11.50
CA PRO A 277 6.63 3.21 -10.68
C PRO A 277 5.51 3.91 -11.45
#